data_AF-A0AA39JEB7-F1
#
_entry.id   AF-A0AA39JEB7-F1
#
_cell.length_a   1.000
_cell.length_b   1.000
_cell.length_c   1.000
_cell.angle_alpha   90.00
_cell.angle_beta   90.00
_cell.angle_gamma   90.00
#
_symmetry.space_group_name_H-M   'P 1'
#
loop_
_entity.id
_entity.type
_entity.pdbx_description
1 polymer ?
#
loop_
_entity_poly.entity_id
_entity_poly.type
_entity_poly.pdbx_seq_one_letter_code
_entity_poly.pdbx_strand_id
1 'polypeptide(L)'
;MKGGVLAFLAKLLGGRRILEKLMQGPSIVANTFYKVQVHLPNDTHSECLLQDQVTMGEERAVYGFMEQIDAYPRSLIPTDELLTKYFPPYSHGWTADCSNLIMDVLDRIRQRTAEVLTEVGWKEYIQKYAIDHSLTYVYRVTQDDSNYGQSLLQTAYPTSWKRIKLAEIMLPEVFVDFDDID
;
A
#
# COMPACT_ATOMS: atom_id res chain seq x y z
N MET A 1 8.43 9.25 -6.71
CA MET A 1 7.65 8.65 -5.60
C MET A 1 6.34 8.08 -6.15
N LYS A 2 6.20 6.75 -6.21
CA LYS A 2 4.87 6.13 -6.34
C LYS A 2 4.08 6.51 -5.08
N GLY A 3 2.83 6.94 -5.23
CA GLY A 3 2.05 7.55 -4.14
C GLY A 3 1.98 6.67 -2.89
N GLY A 4 2.17 7.28 -1.73
CA GLY A 4 2.08 6.69 -0.40
C GLY A 4 1.52 7.73 0.58
N VAL A 5 1.25 7.34 1.82
CA VAL A 5 0.54 8.19 2.79
C VAL A 5 1.28 9.52 3.00
N LEU A 6 2.60 9.48 3.20
CA LEU A 6 3.41 10.69 3.36
C LEU A 6 3.35 11.59 2.13
N ALA A 7 3.43 11.02 0.92
CA ALA A 7 3.37 11.79 -0.31
C ALA A 7 1.99 12.44 -0.50
N PHE A 8 0.92 11.78 -0.06
CA PHE A 8 -0.43 12.33 -0.07
C PHE A 8 -0.58 13.46 0.97
N LEU A 9 -0.14 13.23 2.22
CA LEU A 9 -0.19 14.24 3.28
C LEU A 9 0.66 15.47 2.93
N ALA A 10 1.85 15.29 2.37
CA ALA A 10 2.70 16.39 1.92
C ALA A 10 2.02 17.25 0.85
N LYS A 11 1.32 16.62 -0.12
CA LYS A 11 0.53 17.34 -1.12
C LYS A 11 -0.65 18.08 -0.49
N LEU A 12 -1.37 17.42 0.41
CA LEU A 12 -2.60 17.91 1.02
C LEU A 12 -2.37 19.06 2.01
N LEU A 13 -1.42 18.90 2.93
CA LEU A 13 -1.08 19.89 3.95
C LEU A 13 -0.21 21.01 3.38
N GLY A 14 0.56 20.69 2.34
CA GLY A 14 1.58 21.58 1.84
C GLY A 14 1.20 22.51 0.71
N GLY A 15 0.31 22.07 -0.19
CA GLY A 15 0.15 22.72 -1.48
C GLY A 15 1.49 23.03 -2.16
N ARG A 16 1.51 23.98 -3.12
CA ARG A 16 2.77 24.42 -3.78
C ARG A 16 3.77 25.04 -2.79
N ARG A 17 3.31 25.56 -1.64
CA ARG A 17 4.09 26.36 -0.69
C ARG A 17 5.02 25.58 0.24
N ILE A 18 4.64 24.38 0.70
CA ILE A 18 5.59 23.52 1.43
C ILE A 18 6.61 22.96 0.46
N LEU A 19 6.20 22.60 -0.76
CA LEU A 19 7.12 22.24 -1.85
C LEU A 19 8.09 23.37 -2.16
N GLU A 20 7.62 24.62 -2.25
CA GLU A 20 8.47 25.80 -2.42
C GLU A 20 9.37 26.06 -1.21
N LYS A 21 8.92 25.85 0.03
CA LYS A 21 9.77 25.97 1.23
C LYS A 21 10.81 24.85 1.35
N LEU A 22 10.44 23.63 0.94
CA LEU A 22 11.34 22.48 0.84
C LEU A 22 12.39 22.73 -0.25
N MET A 23 11.97 23.27 -1.39
CA MET A 23 12.82 23.64 -2.53
C MET A 23 13.62 24.94 -2.32
N GLN A 24 13.20 25.81 -1.41
CA GLN A 24 13.95 27.01 -1.03
C GLN A 24 15.12 26.69 -0.08
N GLY A 25 15.18 25.46 0.45
CA GLY A 25 16.31 24.90 1.19
C GLY A 25 16.58 25.55 2.55
N PRO A 26 17.05 24.80 3.56
CA PRO A 26 17.67 25.41 4.72
C PRO A 26 19.10 25.87 4.37
N SER A 27 19.52 26.97 5.02
CA SER A 27 20.87 27.55 5.07
C SER A 27 22.01 26.55 4.84
N ILE A 28 23.09 26.99 4.17
CA ILE A 28 24.39 26.33 3.93
C ILE A 28 24.90 25.43 5.08
N VAL A 29 24.48 25.68 6.33
CA VAL A 29 24.77 24.85 7.51
C VAL A 29 24.06 23.48 7.49
N ALA A 30 22.84 23.36 6.95
CA ALA A 30 22.09 22.10 6.82
C ALA A 30 22.64 21.19 5.70
N ASN A 31 23.24 21.78 4.67
CA ASN A 31 23.81 21.07 3.51
C ASN A 31 25.00 20.17 3.88
N THR A 32 25.62 20.37 5.05
CA THR A 32 26.73 19.53 5.53
C THR A 32 26.25 18.35 6.39
N PHE A 33 24.99 18.35 6.84
CA PHE A 33 24.45 17.39 7.81
C PHE A 33 23.30 16.51 7.29
N TYR A 34 22.59 16.94 6.23
CA TYR A 34 21.46 16.16 5.70
C TYR A 34 21.92 15.18 4.61
N LYS A 35 21.49 13.93 4.75
CA LYS A 35 21.70 12.83 3.81
C LYS A 35 20.91 13.12 2.53
N VAL A 36 21.45 13.92 1.63
CA VAL A 36 20.81 14.19 0.33
C VAL A 36 21.06 12.99 -0.59
N GLN A 37 19.98 12.42 -1.13
CA GLN A 37 20.11 11.40 -2.17
C GLN A 37 20.18 12.09 -3.53
N VAL A 38 21.28 11.86 -4.24
CA VAL A 38 21.51 12.41 -5.58
C VAL A 38 21.01 11.39 -6.59
N HIS A 39 19.95 11.74 -7.33
CA HIS A 39 19.52 10.94 -8.47
C HIS A 39 20.18 11.51 -9.73
N LEU A 40 21.05 10.72 -10.35
CA LEU A 40 21.68 11.03 -11.62
C LEU A 40 20.83 10.43 -12.74
N PRO A 41 20.17 11.24 -13.59
CA PRO A 41 19.53 10.71 -14.78
C PRO A 41 20.60 10.15 -15.73
N ASN A 42 20.32 9.01 -16.36
CA ASN A 42 21.26 8.25 -17.20
C ASN A 42 21.71 8.99 -18.48
N ASP A 43 21.12 10.13 -18.82
CA ASP A 43 21.44 10.84 -20.05
C ASP A 43 22.21 12.13 -19.82
N THR A 44 23.34 12.19 -20.55
CA THR A 44 24.45 13.15 -20.64
C THR A 44 24.21 14.66 -20.55
N HIS A 45 23.03 15.18 -20.23
CA HIS A 45 22.84 16.61 -20.02
C HIS A 45 21.85 16.94 -18.89
N SER A 46 22.45 17.45 -17.81
CA SER A 46 21.95 18.55 -16.97
C SER A 46 20.94 18.22 -15.87
N GLU A 47 21.29 18.70 -14.67
CA GLU A 47 20.51 18.79 -13.44
C GLU A 47 20.40 17.50 -12.62
N CYS A 48 21.25 17.41 -11.59
CA CYS A 48 21.10 16.42 -10.52
C CYS A 48 19.80 16.70 -9.76
N LEU A 49 18.95 15.68 -9.62
CA LEU A 49 17.80 15.78 -8.72
C LEU A 49 18.30 15.52 -7.30
N LEU A 50 18.36 16.59 -6.51
CA LEU A 50 18.62 16.52 -5.08
C LEU A 50 17.30 16.23 -4.37
N GLN A 51 17.24 15.10 -3.69
CA GLN A 51 16.12 14.74 -2.84
C GLN A 51 16.56 14.81 -1.38
N ASP A 52 15.96 15.72 -0.62
CA ASP A 52 16.06 15.71 0.84
C ASP A 52 15.48 14.40 1.37
N GLN A 53 16.27 13.65 2.14
CA GLN A 53 15.75 12.48 2.82
C GLN A 53 15.08 12.90 4.12
N VAL A 54 13.81 12.53 4.23
CA VAL A 54 13.03 12.62 5.47
C VAL A 54 13.63 11.62 6.46
N THR A 55 13.99 12.09 7.64
CA THR A 55 14.48 11.23 8.72
C THR A 55 13.33 10.39 9.29
N MET A 56 13.63 9.23 9.89
CA MET A 56 12.61 8.42 10.55
C MET A 56 11.84 9.20 11.64
N GLY A 57 12.49 10.15 12.31
CA GLY A 57 11.85 11.01 13.31
C GLY A 57 10.80 11.95 12.69
N GLU A 58 11.12 12.56 11.54
CA GLU A 58 10.19 13.42 10.81
C GLU A 58 9.02 12.61 10.23
N GLU A 59 9.29 11.43 9.69
CA GLU A 59 8.25 10.51 9.24
C GLU A 59 7.31 10.10 10.39
N ARG A 60 7.88 9.71 11.54
CA ARG A 60 7.12 9.39 12.75
C ARG A 60 6.27 10.56 13.22
N ALA A 61 6.80 11.78 13.17
CA ALA A 61 6.07 12.97 13.53
C ALA A 61 4.86 13.22 12.60
N VAL A 62 5.00 13.00 11.29
CA VAL A 62 3.90 13.16 10.32
C VAL A 62 2.78 12.15 10.56
N TYR A 63 3.13 10.89 10.86
CA TYR A 63 2.14 9.88 11.23
C TYR A 63 1.52 10.10 12.62
N GLY A 64 2.03 11.05 13.40
CA GLY A 64 1.60 11.31 14.77
C GLY A 64 1.94 10.14 15.70
N PHE A 65 3.11 9.52 15.54
CA PHE A 65 3.54 8.46 16.44
C PHE A 65 3.67 8.98 17.88
N MET A 66 3.13 8.20 18.82
CA MET A 66 3.37 8.40 20.24
C MET A 66 4.19 7.22 20.76
N GLU A 67 5.46 7.48 21.07
CA GLU A 67 6.31 6.53 21.77
C GLU A 67 5.98 6.59 23.26
N GLN A 68 5.39 5.51 23.78
CA GLN A 68 5.33 5.26 25.22
C GLN A 68 6.36 4.17 25.53
N ILE A 69 7.16 4.41 26.57
CA ILE A 69 8.34 3.59 26.93
C ILE A 69 8.00 2.10 27.10
N ASP A 70 6.75 1.77 27.48
CA ASP A 70 6.31 0.40 27.77
C ASP A 70 5.05 -0.04 27.00
N ALA A 71 4.67 0.66 25.92
CA ALA A 71 3.46 0.31 25.15
C ALA A 71 3.76 0.10 23.67
N TYR A 72 2.94 -0.75 23.03
CA TYR A 72 2.97 -0.95 21.58
C TYR A 72 2.91 0.39 20.84
N PRO A 73 3.67 0.55 19.73
CA PRO A 73 3.70 1.78 18.97
C PRO A 73 2.29 2.15 18.51
N ARG A 74 1.94 3.43 18.66
CA ARG A 74 0.65 3.98 18.25
C ARG A 74 0.86 5.13 17.28
N SER A 75 -0.01 5.24 16.29
CA SER A 75 0.00 6.33 15.32
C SER A 75 -1.41 6.92 15.15
N LEU A 76 -1.46 8.21 14.81
CA LEU A 76 -2.70 8.94 14.54
C LEU A 76 -3.19 8.75 13.10
N ILE A 77 -2.27 8.38 12.20
CA ILE A 77 -2.52 8.09 10.78
C ILE A 77 -1.92 6.71 10.48
N PRO A 78 -2.55 5.86 9.63
CA PRO A 78 -1.98 4.58 9.27
C PRO A 78 -0.74 4.76 8.40
N THR A 79 0.25 3.88 8.57
CA THR A 79 1.45 3.84 7.73
C THR A 79 1.21 3.08 6.42
N ASP A 80 2.08 3.27 5.44
CA ASP A 80 2.06 2.49 4.18
C ASP A 80 2.14 0.97 4.43
N GLU A 81 2.87 0.54 5.46
CA GLU A 81 2.94 -0.87 5.87
C GLU A 81 1.57 -1.41 6.33
N LEU A 82 0.84 -0.64 7.13
CA LEU A 82 -0.50 -1.00 7.59
C LEU A 82 -1.50 -1.07 6.43
N LEU A 83 -1.42 -0.12 5.48
CA LEU A 83 -2.26 -0.13 4.29
C LEU A 83 -1.95 -1.34 3.41
N THR A 84 -0.67 -1.65 3.19
CA THR A 84 -0.24 -2.84 2.43
C THR A 84 -0.80 -4.13 3.04
N LYS A 85 -0.78 -4.22 4.37
CA LYS A 85 -1.18 -5.43 5.09
C LYS A 85 -2.69 -5.60 5.23
N TYR A 86 -3.43 -4.51 5.41
CA TYR A 86 -4.84 -4.56 5.82
C TYR A 86 -5.83 -3.89 4.87
N PHE A 87 -5.35 -3.15 3.86
CA PHE A 87 -6.21 -2.43 2.92
C PHE A 87 -6.01 -2.94 1.49
N PRO A 88 -6.84 -3.90 1.02
CA PRO A 88 -6.70 -4.49 -0.32
C PRO A 88 -6.58 -3.48 -1.48
N PRO A 89 -7.29 -2.32 -1.47
CA PRO A 89 -7.12 -1.30 -2.50
C PRO A 89 -5.71 -0.69 -2.60
N TYR A 90 -4.83 -0.91 -1.61
CA TYR A 90 -3.43 -0.45 -1.62
C TYR A 90 -2.45 -1.46 -2.25
N SER A 91 -2.91 -2.68 -2.58
CA SER A 91 -2.05 -3.78 -3.08
C SER A 91 -1.17 -3.43 -4.28
N HIS A 92 -1.60 -2.50 -5.13
CA HIS A 92 -0.85 -2.03 -6.31
C HIS A 92 -0.38 -0.57 -6.19
N GLY A 93 -0.41 -0.02 -4.98
CA GLY A 93 -0.07 1.36 -4.66
C GLY A 93 -1.29 2.25 -4.46
N TRP A 94 -1.06 3.57 -4.54
CA TRP A 94 -2.06 4.58 -4.20
C TRP A 94 -3.28 4.59 -5.11
N THR A 95 -4.48 4.47 -4.53
CA THR A 95 -5.77 4.54 -5.24
C THR A 95 -6.66 5.67 -4.71
N ALA A 96 -7.79 5.91 -5.37
CA ALA A 96 -8.80 6.86 -4.90
C ALA A 96 -9.33 6.46 -3.50
N ASP A 97 -9.52 5.15 -3.27
CA ASP A 97 -9.97 4.63 -1.97
C ASP A 97 -8.96 4.86 -0.86
N CYS A 98 -7.65 4.80 -1.16
CA CYS A 98 -6.60 5.19 -0.21
C CYS A 98 -6.74 6.66 0.19
N SER A 99 -7.03 7.52 -0.79
CA SER A 99 -7.25 8.95 -0.55
C SER A 99 -8.48 9.18 0.33
N ASN A 100 -9.58 8.46 0.06
CA ASN A 100 -10.82 8.57 0.82
C ASN A 100 -10.65 8.10 2.27
N LEU A 101 -9.94 7.00 2.49
CA LEU A 101 -9.62 6.50 3.83
C LEU A 101 -8.81 7.54 4.63
N ILE A 102 -7.74 8.09 4.05
CA ILE A 102 -6.92 9.09 4.74
C ILE A 102 -7.72 10.38 4.97
N MET A 103 -8.59 10.78 4.05
CA MET A 103 -9.47 11.93 4.27
C MET A 103 -10.46 11.71 5.41
N ASP A 104 -11.04 10.51 5.58
CA ASP A 104 -11.90 10.19 6.74
C ASP A 104 -11.13 10.32 8.06
N VAL A 105 -9.90 9.78 8.11
CA VAL A 105 -9.03 9.90 9.28
C VAL A 105 -8.73 11.38 9.57
N LEU A 106 -8.37 12.16 8.56
CA LEU A 106 -8.07 13.58 8.72
C LEU A 106 -9.29 14.40 9.16
N ASP A 107 -10.48 14.06 8.68
CA ASP A 107 -11.71 14.72 9.12
C ASP A 107 -12.03 14.40 10.59
N ARG A 108 -11.78 13.18 11.06
CA ARG A 108 -11.84 12.85 12.49
C ARG A 108 -10.82 13.64 13.32
N ILE A 109 -9.61 13.82 12.80
CA ILE A 109 -8.57 14.64 13.46
C ILE A 109 -9.05 16.10 13.56
N ARG A 110 -9.60 16.66 12.48
CA ARG A 110 -10.16 18.03 12.47
C ARG A 110 -11.31 18.20 13.45
N GLN A 111 -12.17 17.18 13.56
CA GLN A 111 -13.29 17.14 14.50
C GLN A 111 -12.87 16.84 15.95
N ARG A 112 -11.58 16.56 16.20
CA ARG A 112 -11.04 16.14 17.51
C ARG A 112 -11.67 14.84 18.04
N THR A 113 -12.11 13.97 17.13
CA THR A 113 -12.68 12.64 17.43
C THR A 113 -11.74 11.50 17.05
N ALA A 114 -10.57 11.81 16.47
CA ALA A 114 -9.56 10.81 16.17
C ALA A 114 -8.84 10.33 17.44
N GLU A 115 -8.58 9.02 17.47
CA GLU A 115 -7.82 8.36 18.52
C GLU A 115 -6.48 7.87 17.95
N VAL A 116 -5.45 7.83 18.79
CA VAL A 116 -4.15 7.24 18.42
C VAL A 116 -4.26 5.72 18.56
N LEU A 117 -4.09 5.00 17.45
CA LEU A 117 -4.34 3.56 17.38
C LEU A 117 -3.04 2.77 17.33
N THR A 118 -3.05 1.59 17.93
CA THR A 118 -2.04 0.54 17.72
C THR A 118 -2.23 -0.10 16.35
N GLU A 119 -1.29 -0.96 15.93
CA GLU A 119 -1.48 -1.80 14.73
C GLU A 119 -2.82 -2.57 14.77
N VAL A 120 -3.20 -3.15 15.92
CA VAL A 120 -4.46 -3.89 16.07
C VAL A 120 -5.66 -2.98 15.88
N GLY A 121 -5.63 -1.78 16.48
CA GLY A 121 -6.70 -0.79 16.30
C GLY A 121 -6.81 -0.32 14.85
N TRP A 122 -5.68 -0.11 14.17
CA TRP A 122 -5.66 0.22 12.74
C TRP A 122 -6.22 -0.91 11.87
N LYS A 123 -5.85 -2.15 12.15
CA LYS A 123 -6.40 -3.32 11.43
C LYS A 123 -7.92 -3.33 11.53
N GLU A 124 -8.47 -3.23 12.74
CA GLU A 124 -9.92 -3.23 12.97
C GLU A 124 -10.61 -2.06 12.27
N TYR A 125 -10.04 -0.86 12.37
CA TYR A 125 -10.55 0.34 11.72
C TYR A 125 -10.57 0.20 10.19
N ILE A 126 -9.45 -0.21 9.59
CA ILE A 126 -9.31 -0.36 8.14
C ILE A 126 -10.26 -1.45 7.61
N GLN A 127 -10.35 -2.59 8.30
CA GLN A 127 -11.25 -3.67 7.90
C GLN A 127 -12.71 -3.23 7.99
N LYS A 128 -13.10 -2.53 9.05
CA LYS A 128 -14.43 -1.97 9.19
C LYS A 128 -14.73 -0.95 8.09
N TYR A 129 -13.80 -0.02 7.83
CA TYR A 129 -13.93 0.95 6.75
C TYR A 129 -14.14 0.26 5.40
N ALA A 130 -13.35 -0.77 5.10
CA ALA A 130 -13.47 -1.53 3.87
C ALA A 130 -14.83 -2.24 3.73
N ILE A 131 -15.37 -2.79 4.81
CA ILE A 131 -16.71 -3.39 4.83
C ILE A 131 -17.78 -2.33 4.59
N ASP A 132 -17.73 -1.22 5.34
CA ASP A 132 -18.73 -0.14 5.28
C ASP A 132 -18.78 0.51 3.88
N HIS A 133 -17.65 0.53 3.16
CA HIS A 133 -17.54 1.08 1.82
C HIS A 133 -17.56 0.03 0.70
N SER A 134 -17.84 -1.24 1.02
CA SER A 134 -17.86 -2.36 0.05
C SER A 134 -16.55 -2.50 -0.77
N LEU A 135 -15.42 -2.18 -0.16
CA LEU A 135 -14.07 -2.24 -0.75
C LEU A 135 -13.41 -3.62 -0.58
N THR A 136 -14.07 -4.53 0.14
CA THR A 136 -13.70 -5.94 0.14
C THR A 136 -13.87 -6.46 -1.28
N TYR A 137 -12.74 -6.71 -1.95
CA TYR A 137 -12.67 -7.41 -3.22
C TYR A 137 -13.31 -8.79 -3.05
N VAL A 138 -14.62 -8.87 -3.22
CA VAL A 138 -15.24 -10.11 -3.64
C VAL A 138 -14.80 -10.24 -5.08
N TYR A 139 -13.76 -11.03 -5.33
CA TYR A 139 -13.38 -11.39 -6.69
C TYR A 139 -14.64 -11.91 -7.39
N ARG A 140 -15.18 -11.11 -8.30
CA ARG A 140 -16.31 -11.50 -9.13
C ARG A 140 -15.71 -12.21 -10.32
N VAL A 141 -15.81 -13.54 -10.31
CA VAL A 141 -15.43 -14.38 -11.45
C VAL A 141 -16.03 -13.76 -12.70
N THR A 142 -15.18 -13.27 -13.60
CA THR A 142 -15.62 -12.73 -14.88
C THR A 142 -15.84 -13.87 -15.86
N GLN A 143 -16.47 -13.57 -17.00
CA GLN A 143 -16.60 -14.55 -18.07
C GLN A 143 -15.21 -14.96 -18.60
N ASP A 144 -14.24 -14.03 -18.61
CA ASP A 144 -12.87 -14.30 -19.06
C ASP A 144 -12.12 -15.21 -18.08
N ASP A 145 -12.30 -15.02 -16.77
CA ASP A 145 -11.79 -15.94 -15.75
C ASP A 145 -12.36 -17.34 -15.90
N SER A 146 -13.67 -17.43 -16.20
CA SER A 146 -14.35 -18.69 -16.48
C SER A 146 -13.80 -19.37 -17.75
N ASN A 147 -13.59 -18.59 -18.82
CA ASN A 147 -13.04 -19.07 -20.08
C ASN A 147 -11.58 -19.53 -19.92
N TYR A 148 -10.79 -18.79 -19.13
CA TYR A 148 -9.41 -19.13 -18.81
C TYR A 148 -9.33 -20.41 -17.96
N GLY A 149 -10.15 -20.51 -16.90
CA GLY A 149 -10.25 -21.73 -16.10
C GLY A 149 -10.69 -22.94 -16.92
N GLN A 150 -11.64 -22.76 -17.84
CA GLN A 150 -12.06 -23.81 -18.76
C GLN A 150 -10.94 -24.21 -19.72
N SER A 151 -10.16 -23.25 -20.21
CA SER A 151 -9.02 -23.50 -21.10
C SER A 151 -7.88 -24.23 -20.38
N LEU A 152 -7.59 -23.86 -19.13
CA LEU A 152 -6.63 -24.58 -18.28
C LEU A 152 -7.07 -26.02 -18.02
N LEU A 153 -8.34 -26.22 -17.68
CA LEU A 153 -8.89 -27.56 -17.48
C LEU A 153 -8.84 -28.39 -18.76
N GLN A 154 -9.15 -27.82 -19.92
CA GLN A 154 -9.03 -28.52 -21.20
C GLN A 154 -7.58 -28.85 -21.57
N THR A 155 -6.64 -28.00 -21.18
CA THR A 155 -5.21 -28.19 -21.44
C THR A 155 -4.62 -29.28 -20.55
N ALA A 156 -4.93 -29.24 -19.25
CA ALA A 156 -4.48 -30.24 -18.28
C ALA A 156 -5.22 -31.59 -18.44
N TYR A 157 -6.48 -31.55 -18.89
CA TYR A 157 -7.36 -32.70 -19.05
C TYR A 157 -8.01 -32.70 -20.45
N PRO A 158 -7.29 -33.13 -21.49
CA PRO A 158 -7.79 -33.10 -22.87
C PRO A 158 -8.94 -34.07 -23.13
N THR A 159 -9.17 -35.04 -22.24
CA THR A 159 -10.29 -35.96 -22.32
C THR A 159 -11.61 -35.23 -22.02
N SER A 160 -12.71 -35.58 -22.69
CA SER A 160 -14.03 -34.99 -22.41
C SER A 160 -14.74 -35.74 -21.27
N TRP A 161 -15.03 -35.04 -20.17
CA TRP A 161 -15.60 -35.66 -18.95
C TRP A 161 -17.13 -35.68 -18.97
N LYS A 162 -17.75 -35.19 -20.05
CA LYS A 162 -19.21 -35.06 -20.19
C LYS A 162 -19.96 -36.40 -20.19
N ARG A 163 -19.27 -37.53 -20.37
CA ARG A 163 -19.87 -38.88 -20.47
C ARG A 163 -19.12 -39.96 -19.68
N ILE A 164 -18.22 -39.58 -18.78
CA ILE A 164 -17.48 -40.53 -17.96
C ILE A 164 -18.27 -40.76 -16.68
N LYS A 165 -18.47 -42.02 -16.28
CA LYS A 165 -19.09 -42.31 -14.98
C LYS A 165 -18.17 -41.81 -13.87
N LEU A 166 -18.73 -41.23 -12.81
CA LEU A 166 -17.95 -40.72 -11.68
C LEU A 166 -16.96 -41.75 -11.12
N ALA A 167 -17.32 -43.04 -11.11
CA ALA A 167 -16.46 -44.14 -10.66
C ALA A 167 -15.28 -44.47 -11.60
N GLU A 168 -15.29 -43.95 -12.83
CA GLU A 168 -14.27 -44.17 -13.86
C GLU A 168 -13.37 -42.92 -14.04
N ILE A 169 -13.63 -41.85 -13.29
CA ILE A 169 -12.79 -40.66 -13.28
C ILE A 169 -11.52 -40.98 -12.49
N MET A 170 -10.42 -41.15 -13.22
CA MET A 170 -9.08 -41.19 -12.64
C MET A 170 -8.59 -39.75 -12.54
N LEU A 171 -8.58 -39.19 -11.33
CA LEU A 171 -7.85 -37.95 -11.05
C LEU A 171 -6.35 -38.30 -11.14
N PRO A 172 -5.56 -37.67 -12.01
CA PRO A 172 -4.12 -37.85 -11.99
C PRO A 172 -3.61 -37.26 -10.68
N GLU A 173 -3.30 -38.14 -9.74
CA GLU A 173 -2.55 -37.81 -8.53
C GLU A 173 -1.11 -37.50 -8.92
N VAL A 174 -0.87 -36.30 -9.45
CA VAL A 174 0.43 -35.63 -9.31
C VAL A 174 0.15 -34.16 -9.06
N PHE A 175 -0.12 -33.82 -7.81
CA PHE A 175 0.16 -32.47 -7.34
C PHE A 175 1.68 -32.39 -7.20
N VAL A 176 2.34 -31.78 -8.19
CA VAL A 176 3.70 -31.31 -7.97
C VAL A 176 3.55 -30.06 -7.11
N ASP A 177 3.87 -30.18 -5.82
CA ASP A 177 4.08 -29.01 -4.98
C ASP A 177 5.19 -28.19 -5.67
N PHE A 178 4.88 -26.94 -6.03
CA PHE A 178 5.85 -26.01 -6.63
C PHE A 178 6.85 -25.45 -5.60
N ASP A 179 7.15 -26.22 -4.54
CA ASP A 179 8.04 -25.80 -3.46
C ASP A 179 9.52 -26.15 -3.71
N ASP A 180 9.86 -26.85 -4.80
CA ASP A 180 11.26 -27.13 -5.16
C ASP A 180 11.62 -26.50 -6.52
N ILE A 181 11.90 -25.20 -6.51
CA ILE A 181 12.81 -24.58 -7.48
C ILE A 181 14.01 -24.04 -6.68
N ASP A 182 15.08 -24.83 -6.65
CA ASP A 182 16.45 -24.40 -6.33
C ASP A 182 17.00 -23.47 -7.44
#